data_AF-A0A7S9D3T2-F1
#
_entry.id   AF-A0A7S9D3T2-F1
#
_cell.length_a   1.000
_cell.length_b   1.000
_cell.length_c   1.000
_cell.angle_alpha   90.00
_cell.angle_beta   90.00
_cell.angle_gamma   90.00
#
_symmetry.space_group_name_H-M   'P 1'
#
loop_
_entity.id
_entity.type
_entity.pdbx_description
1 polymer ?
#
loop_
_entity_poly.entity_id
_entity_poly.type
_entity_poly.pdbx_seq_one_letter_code
_entity_poly.pdbx_strand_id
1 'polypeptide(L)'
;MAGDEVSCHAVLTRNANSQRLIVSKTAFALGRRIRRTGYPEAVQQLKLQAQKLLGLPDDVTISVSELSCREPGCPDVETVVAILREGEKPTIARVHKPIPDVTSQELKAAFELALGPKRPGEP
;
A
#
# COMPACT_ATOMS: atom_id res chain seq x y z
N MET A 1 -20.39 17.40 -49.00
CA MET A 1 -21.43 16.96 -48.06
C MET A 1 -20.79 15.92 -47.16
N ALA A 2 -20.44 16.32 -45.94
CA ALA A 2 -19.76 15.50 -44.96
C ALA A 2 -20.77 14.49 -44.39
N GLY A 3 -20.41 13.21 -44.41
CA GLY A 3 -21.18 12.14 -43.79
C GLY A 3 -20.58 11.84 -42.42
N ASP A 4 -21.32 12.20 -41.38
CA ASP A 4 -21.10 11.86 -39.98
C ASP A 4 -21.25 10.34 -39.77
N GLU A 5 -20.16 9.64 -39.48
CA GLU A 5 -20.19 8.26 -39.03
C GLU A 5 -20.06 8.21 -37.50
N VAL A 6 -21.20 8.00 -36.86
CA VAL A 6 -21.39 7.83 -35.43
C VAL A 6 -20.65 6.58 -34.96
N SER A 7 -19.55 6.75 -34.21
CA SER A 7 -18.86 5.65 -33.55
C SER A 7 -19.35 5.49 -32.11
N CYS A 8 -20.38 4.66 -31.96
CA CYS A 8 -20.75 4.03 -30.71
C CYS A 8 -20.52 2.52 -30.84
N HIS A 9 -19.42 2.00 -30.30
CA HIS A 9 -19.40 0.62 -29.82
C HIS A 9 -18.53 0.51 -28.58
N ALA A 10 -19.20 0.15 -27.49
CA ALA A 10 -18.60 -0.34 -26.28
C ALA A 10 -18.23 -1.83 -26.43
N VAL A 11 -17.37 -2.28 -25.51
CA VAL A 11 -17.09 -3.67 -25.10
C VAL A 11 -16.13 -4.40 -26.05
N LEU A 12 -14.94 -4.81 -25.62
CA LEU A 12 -14.70 -6.06 -24.88
C LEU A 12 -13.37 -6.07 -24.10
N THR A 13 -13.44 -6.74 -22.97
CA THR A 13 -12.40 -7.05 -21.99
C THR A 13 -11.35 -8.07 -22.47
N ARG A 14 -10.32 -8.25 -21.62
CA ARG A 14 -9.24 -9.29 -21.56
C ARG A 14 -7.89 -8.77 -22.05
N ASN A 15 -6.75 -9.12 -21.49
CA ASN A 15 -6.31 -9.80 -20.26
C ASN A 15 -4.77 -9.69 -20.28
N ALA A 16 -4.13 -9.84 -19.13
CA ALA A 16 -2.70 -9.88 -18.82
C ALA A 16 -1.77 -10.46 -19.89
N ASN A 17 -0.57 -9.86 -20.05
CA ASN A 17 0.69 -10.62 -19.93
C ASN A 17 1.93 -9.71 -19.80
N SER A 18 2.55 -9.75 -18.61
CA SER A 18 3.98 -10.00 -18.37
C SER A 18 5.10 -9.35 -19.21
N GLN A 19 5.97 -8.68 -18.45
CA GLN A 19 7.43 -8.81 -18.43
C GLN A 19 8.26 -8.03 -19.47
N ARG A 20 8.87 -6.95 -18.99
CA ARG A 20 10.34 -6.84 -18.99
C ARG A 20 10.86 -5.83 -17.96
N LEU A 21 10.90 -6.22 -16.69
CA LEU A 21 11.80 -5.57 -15.72
C LEU A 21 13.22 -6.07 -15.99
N ILE A 22 14.00 -5.26 -16.69
CA ILE A 22 15.46 -5.37 -16.74
C ILE A 22 16.01 -4.43 -15.66
N VAL A 23 16.01 -4.89 -14.40
CA VAL A 23 16.84 -4.26 -13.36
C VAL A 23 18.24 -4.84 -13.49
N SER A 24 19.03 -4.19 -14.36
CA SER A 24 20.43 -4.54 -14.57
C SER A 24 21.21 -4.25 -13.29
N LYS A 25 21.79 -5.33 -12.76
CA LYS A 25 22.68 -5.43 -11.61
C LYS A 25 24.00 -4.71 -11.94
N THR A 26 24.08 -3.39 -11.74
CA THR A 26 25.33 -2.59 -11.58
C THR A 26 25.02 -1.09 -11.55
N ALA A 27 24.90 -0.50 -10.36
CA ALA A 27 25.06 0.95 -10.16
C ALA A 27 25.42 1.26 -8.70
N PHE A 28 26.61 0.82 -8.28
CA PHE A 28 27.38 1.48 -7.23
C PHE A 28 27.93 2.78 -7.85
N ALA A 29 27.24 3.90 -7.69
CA ALA A 29 27.77 5.28 -7.71
C ALA A 29 26.66 6.31 -7.96
N LEU A 30 26.75 7.45 -7.26
CA LEU A 30 26.02 8.72 -7.43
C LEU A 30 24.69 8.84 -6.66
N GLY A 31 24.82 9.37 -5.44
CA GLY A 31 23.73 9.87 -4.62
C GLY A 31 22.92 10.96 -5.32
N ARG A 32 21.86 10.56 -6.02
CA ARG A 32 20.66 11.38 -6.11
C ARG A 32 19.93 11.24 -4.80
N ARG A 33 19.96 12.29 -3.98
CA ARG A 33 18.83 12.54 -3.07
C ARG A 33 17.60 12.69 -3.95
N ILE A 34 16.91 11.57 -4.20
CA ILE A 34 15.54 11.58 -4.71
C ILE A 34 14.82 12.48 -3.72
N ARG A 35 14.47 13.70 -4.13
CA ARG A 35 13.47 14.48 -3.41
C ARG A 35 12.25 13.57 -3.37
N ARG A 36 11.93 13.01 -2.20
CA ARG A 36 10.71 12.22 -1.99
C ARG A 36 9.50 13.17 -2.00
N THR A 37 9.27 13.86 -3.12
CA THR A 37 8.00 14.47 -3.45
C THR A 37 7.06 13.33 -3.80
N GLY A 38 6.01 13.12 -2.99
CA GLY A 38 5.19 11.92 -3.10
C GLY A 38 4.66 11.37 -1.77
N TYR A 39 5.08 11.91 -0.63
CA TYR A 39 4.65 11.38 0.68
C TYR A 39 3.12 11.43 0.88
N PRO A 40 2.41 12.56 0.66
CA PRO A 40 0.96 12.57 0.79
C PRO A 40 0.29 11.63 -0.23
N GLU A 41 0.81 11.54 -1.45
CA GLU A 41 0.30 10.63 -2.48
C GLU A 41 0.47 9.16 -2.06
N ALA A 42 1.65 8.79 -1.55
CA ALA A 42 1.94 7.45 -1.05
C ALA A 42 1.03 7.08 0.13
N VAL A 43 0.80 8.00 1.07
CA VAL A 43 -0.18 7.83 2.16
C VAL A 43 -1.57 7.53 1.59
N GLN A 44 -2.04 8.32 0.63
CA GLN A 44 -3.37 8.11 0.03
C GLN A 44 -3.44 6.79 -0.73
N GLN A 45 -2.39 6.40 -1.46
CA GLN A 45 -2.32 5.11 -2.14
C GLN A 45 -2.43 3.95 -1.14
N LEU A 46 -1.71 4.01 -0.01
CA LEU A 46 -1.79 2.98 1.02
C LEU A 46 -3.19 2.90 1.65
N LYS A 47 -3.86 4.03 1.90
CA LYS A 47 -5.25 4.04 2.41
C LYS A 47 -6.22 3.37 1.43
N LEU A 48 -6.16 3.75 0.15
CA LEU A 48 -7.00 3.16 -0.89
C LEU A 48 -6.74 1.66 -1.06
N GLN A 49 -5.48 1.24 -0.98
CA GLN A 49 -5.13 -0.17 -1.06
C GLN A 49 -5.64 -0.94 0.16
N ALA A 50 -5.46 -0.42 1.37
CA ALA A 50 -5.99 -1.03 2.58
C ALA A 50 -7.52 -1.16 2.53
N GLN A 51 -8.23 -0.11 2.09
CA GLN A 51 -9.68 -0.13 1.91
C GLN A 51 -10.11 -1.22 0.93
N LYS A 52 -9.47 -1.31 -0.24
CA LYS A 52 -9.77 -2.30 -1.27
C LYS A 52 -9.44 -3.74 -0.85
N LEU A 53 -8.29 -3.96 -0.21
CA LEU A 53 -7.84 -5.28 0.21
C LEU A 53 -8.78 -5.93 1.22
N LEU A 54 -9.41 -5.10 2.06
CA LEU A 54 -10.25 -5.54 3.16
C LEU A 54 -11.75 -5.32 2.92
N GLY A 55 -12.12 -4.75 1.77
CA GLY A 55 -13.52 -4.46 1.43
C GLY A 55 -14.19 -3.53 2.43
N LEU A 56 -13.45 -2.54 2.95
CA LEU A 56 -13.96 -1.66 4.01
C LEU A 56 -14.92 -0.61 3.45
N PRO A 57 -16.03 -0.31 4.15
CA PRO A 57 -16.89 0.81 3.81
C PRO A 57 -16.22 2.17 4.09
N ASP A 58 -16.78 3.24 3.55
CA ASP A 58 -16.20 4.60 3.58
C ASP A 58 -16.28 5.29 4.96
N ASP A 59 -17.11 4.76 5.86
CA ASP A 59 -17.22 5.19 7.26
C ASP A 59 -16.04 4.72 8.13
N VAL A 60 -15.27 3.73 7.65
CA VAL A 60 -14.12 3.19 8.38
C VAL A 60 -12.92 4.14 8.26
N THR A 61 -12.38 4.54 9.40
CA THR A 61 -11.20 5.41 9.41
C THR A 61 -9.92 4.59 9.23
N ILE A 62 -9.13 4.94 8.22
CA ILE A 62 -7.80 4.36 7.96
C ILE A 62 -6.71 5.39 8.26
N SER A 63 -5.86 5.07 9.22
CA SER A 63 -4.67 5.86 9.60
C SER A 63 -3.40 5.21 9.06
N VAL A 64 -2.48 6.01 8.54
CA VAL A 64 -1.18 5.59 8.02
C VAL A 64 -0.11 6.50 8.62
N SER A 65 0.83 5.91 9.34
CA SER A 65 1.90 6.63 10.04
C SER A 65 3.24 5.94 9.82
N GLU A 66 4.30 6.73 9.64
CA GLU A 66 5.67 6.24 9.63
C GLU A 66 6.28 6.45 11.02
N LEU A 67 6.85 5.39 11.61
CA LEU A 67 7.46 5.40 12.93
C LEU A 67 8.92 4.98 12.82
N SER A 68 9.79 5.48 13.70
CA SER A 68 11.16 4.97 13.78
C SER A 68 11.20 3.62 14.48
N CYS A 69 11.76 2.60 13.84
CA CYS A 69 11.97 1.30 14.49
C CYS A 69 13.13 1.42 15.49
N ARG A 70 12.91 1.07 16.76
CA ARG A 70 13.92 1.20 17.83
C ARG A 70 14.60 -0.13 18.18
N GLU A 71 14.41 -1.16 17.38
CA GLU A 71 14.95 -2.50 17.63
C GLU A 71 16.32 -2.71 16.97
N PRO A 72 17.25 -3.41 17.63
CA PRO A 72 18.55 -3.71 17.06
C PRO A 72 18.40 -4.62 15.83
N GLY A 73 18.85 -4.12 14.66
CA GLY A 73 18.77 -4.84 13.38
C GLY A 73 17.56 -4.48 12.51
N CYS A 74 16.73 -3.54 12.95
CA CYS A 74 15.58 -3.05 12.19
C CYS A 74 15.97 -1.86 11.27
N PRO A 75 15.38 -1.71 10.08
CA PRO A 75 15.53 -0.48 9.30
C PRO A 75 15.03 0.73 10.10
N ASP A 76 15.62 1.90 9.85
CA ASP A 76 15.41 3.11 10.67
C ASP A 76 13.93 3.52 10.85
N VAL A 77 13.04 3.08 9.95
CA VAL A 77 11.60 3.38 9.95
C VAL A 77 10.72 2.21 9.54
N GLU A 78 9.50 2.19 10.07
CA GLU A 78 8.40 1.28 9.75
C GLU A 78 7.13 2.06 9.41
N THR A 79 6.27 1.46 8.60
CA THR A 79 4.94 1.98 8.27
C THR A 79 3.89 1.22 9.07
N VAL A 80 3.07 1.95 9.79
CA VAL A 80 1.94 1.44 10.56
C VAL A 80 0.64 1.87 9.89
N VAL A 81 -0.20 0.90 9.56
CA VAL A 81 -1.55 1.13 9.03
C VAL A 81 -2.56 0.62 10.04
N ALA A 82 -3.40 1.53 10.55
CA ALA A 82 -4.43 1.22 11.54
C ALA A 82 -5.83 1.42 10.95
N ILE A 83 -6.69 0.43 11.15
CA ILE A 83 -8.10 0.49 10.78
C ILE A 83 -8.90 0.65 12.06
N LEU A 84 -9.66 1.75 12.11
CA LEU A 84 -10.48 2.12 13.24
C LEU A 84 -11.94 1.97 12.83
N ARG A 85 -12.64 1.04 13.49
CA ARG A 85 -14.08 0.77 13.33
C ARG A 85 -14.76 1.11 14.65
N GLU A 86 -15.96 1.66 14.58
CA GLU A 86 -16.75 1.99 15.77
C GLU A 86 -17.08 0.72 16.56
N GLY A 87 -16.87 0.73 17.87
CA GLY A 87 -17.16 -0.41 18.75
C GLY A 87 -16.22 -1.61 18.63
N GLU A 88 -15.22 -1.56 17.74
CA GLU A 88 -14.25 -2.64 17.53
C GLU A 88 -12.83 -2.26 17.94
N LYS A 89 -12.02 -3.27 18.27
CA LYS A 89 -10.58 -3.07 18.50
C LYS A 89 -9.89 -2.68 17.19
N PRO A 90 -8.97 -1.69 17.20
CA PRO A 90 -8.20 -1.33 16.02
C PRO A 90 -7.44 -2.53 15.46
N THR A 91 -7.46 -2.67 14.13
CA THR A 91 -6.58 -3.62 13.42
C THR A 91 -5.33 -2.89 12.98
N ILE A 92 -4.16 -3.34 13.43
CA ILE A 92 -2.88 -2.66 13.20
C ILE A 92 -1.97 -3.57 12.38
N ALA A 93 -1.64 -3.15 11.17
CA ALA A 93 -0.64 -3.77 10.30
C ALA A 93 0.66 -2.97 10.34
N ARG A 94 1.80 -3.66 10.38
CA ARG A 94 3.14 -3.06 10.43
C ARG A 94 4.00 -3.60 9.30
N VAL A 95 4.71 -2.71 8.61
CA VAL A 95 5.65 -3.04 7.54
C VAL A 95 6.96 -2.33 7.83
N HIS A 96 8.08 -3.07 7.93
CA HIS A 96 9.40 -2.51 8.23
C HIS A 96 10.04 -1.80 7.03
N LYS A 97 9.34 -0.78 6.53
CA LYS A 97 9.75 0.10 5.42
C LYS A 97 9.16 1.48 5.60
N PRO A 98 9.76 2.53 5.02
CA PRO A 98 9.11 3.82 4.90
C PRO A 98 7.88 3.74 3.99
N ILE A 99 6.91 4.62 4.20
CA ILE A 99 5.63 4.68 3.47
C ILE A 99 5.78 4.59 1.94
N PRO A 100 6.67 5.36 1.28
CA PRO A 100 6.81 5.32 -0.17
C PRO A 100 7.36 3.99 -0.72
N ASP A 101 8.00 3.17 0.11
CA ASP A 101 8.62 1.91 -0.31
C ASP A 101 7.74 0.68 0.03
N VAL A 102 6.56 0.89 0.64
CA VAL A 102 5.59 -0.16 0.94
C VAL A 102 4.84 -0.59 -0.31
N THR A 103 4.86 -1.88 -0.60
CA THR A 103 4.11 -2.47 -1.72
C THR A 103 2.76 -3.05 -1.28
N SER A 104 1.82 -3.18 -2.21
CA SER A 104 0.49 -3.77 -1.92
C SER A 104 0.56 -5.22 -1.43
N GLN A 105 1.55 -5.98 -1.88
CA GLN A 105 1.74 -7.37 -1.45
C GLN A 105 2.20 -7.44 0.01
N GLU A 106 3.10 -6.56 0.41
CA GLU A 106 3.57 -6.46 1.80
C GLU A 106 2.47 -5.93 2.71
N LEU A 107 1.68 -4.97 2.24
CA LEU A 107 0.51 -4.48 2.96
C LEU A 107 -0.51 -5.61 3.19
N LYS A 108 -0.78 -6.44 2.16
CA LYS A 108 -1.65 -7.62 2.29
C LYS A 108 -1.10 -8.62 3.32
N ALA A 109 0.17 -8.98 3.22
CA ALA A 109 0.81 -9.90 4.15
C ALA A 109 0.77 -9.36 5.59
N ALA A 110 0.98 -8.06 5.79
CA ALA A 110 0.90 -7.42 7.10
C ALA A 110 -0.52 -7.48 7.68
N PHE A 111 -1.56 -7.31 6.85
CA PHE A 111 -2.94 -7.49 7.28
C PHE A 111 -3.30 -8.94 7.57
N GLU A 112 -2.80 -9.91 6.78
CA GLU A 112 -2.99 -11.33 7.05
C GLU A 112 -2.41 -11.71 8.43
N LEU A 113 -1.25 -11.16 8.79
CA LEU A 113 -0.65 -11.33 10.12
C LEU A 113 -1.45 -10.60 11.23
N ALA A 114 -1.95 -9.39 10.96
CA ALA A 114 -2.70 -8.58 11.92
C ALA A 114 -4.12 -9.13 12.21
N LEU A 115 -4.73 -9.77 11.22
CA LEU A 115 -6.04 -10.43 11.32
C LEU A 115 -5.95 -11.88 11.82
N GLY A 116 -4.73 -12.40 11.98
CA GLY A 116 -4.47 -13.71 12.57
C GLY A 116 -5.01 -13.84 14.00
N PRO A 117 -5.11 -15.08 14.53
CA PRO A 117 -5.73 -15.32 15.84
C PRO A 117 -5.04 -14.50 16.92
N LYS A 118 -5.85 -13.68 17.61
CA LYS A 118 -5.41 -12.83 18.72
C LYS A 118 -4.67 -13.67 19.77
N ARG A 119 -3.50 -13.22 20.20
CA ARG A 119 -2.86 -13.76 21.41
C ARG A 119 -3.78 -13.48 22.60
N PRO A 120 -4.18 -14.50 23.38
CA PRO A 120 -4.89 -14.27 24.63
C PRO A 120 -4.01 -13.47 25.60
N GLY A 121 -4.57 -12.46 26.26
CA GLY A 121 -3.89 -11.74 27.36
C GLY A 121 -3.32 -10.36 27.03
N GLU A 122 -4.05 -9.54 26.29
CA GLU A 122 -3.86 -8.07 26.35
C GLU A 122 -4.65 -7.57 27.57
N PRO A 123 -4.00 -6.86 28.52
CA PRO A 123 -4.54 -6.56 29.85
C PRO A 123 -5.78 -5.66 29.86
#